data_AF-A0A4Q3WY99-F1
#
_entry.id   AF-A0A4Q3WY99-F1
#
_cell.length_a   1.000
_cell.length_b   1.000
_cell.length_c   1.000
_cell.angle_alpha   90.00
_cell.angle_beta   90.00
_cell.angle_gamma   90.00
#
_symmetry.space_group_name_H-M   'P 1'
#
loop_
_entity.id
_entity.type
_entity.pdbx_description
1 polymer ?
#
loop_
_entity_poly.entity_id
_entity_poly.type
_entity_poly.pdbx_seq_one_letter_code
_entity_poly.pdbx_strand_id
1 'polypeptide(L)'
;MSNDKRKREALGRNEACLKAAHAALGGPIAYPNVPSFLEKVCFLNLDVLLKTESDLYVLDSNWKEAWKSKVYALQLDSLVPSPFDDFTAQKRYAALCELASRQDSSSLRWGFEVLKSADASRGDFGAYDQRSRETAIKNLDELFLNGRVSLTIMGMYYARQEQRESVKDLAGEIQKLTPETARAQIDQVYDEAIKVDEKPFLEAKKSAMPEFEEVMARLLAQKVFDIRLRFEFERNLTNRRLFEDAMLLQAIKLETGHYPDTFEAQPDPFGNGFPLTYQRTANGYLLYSIGPDGVDDGGEKPQTLATSPETGAKVISDAVNLDSKGDIVVTNF
;
A
#
# COMPACT_ATOMS: atom_id res chain seq x y z
N MET A 1 10.34 -9.00 33.69
CA MET A 1 10.78 -9.67 32.46
C MET A 1 11.11 -8.60 31.43
N SER A 2 12.33 -8.56 30.87
CA SER A 2 12.69 -7.55 29.87
C SER A 2 11.81 -7.67 28.62
N ASN A 3 11.64 -6.56 27.89
CA ASN A 3 10.87 -6.54 26.64
C ASN A 3 11.41 -7.57 25.64
N ASP A 4 12.74 -7.69 25.54
CA ASP A 4 13.39 -8.61 24.61
C ASP A 4 13.13 -10.08 24.95
N LYS A 5 13.07 -10.44 26.25
CA LYS A 5 12.71 -11.80 26.66
C LYS A 5 11.28 -12.14 26.22
N ARG A 6 10.33 -11.21 26.35
CA ARG A 6 8.95 -11.40 25.84
C ARG A 6 8.92 -11.55 24.33
N LYS A 7 9.68 -10.75 23.59
CA LYS A 7 9.80 -10.85 22.13
C LYS A 7 10.35 -12.23 21.73
N ARG A 8 11.44 -12.69 22.33
CA ARG A 8 12.05 -14.01 22.04
C ARG A 8 11.10 -15.16 22.37
N GLU A 9 10.40 -15.11 23.50
CA GLU A 9 9.38 -16.11 23.84
C GLU A 9 8.21 -16.10 22.85
N ALA A 10 7.81 -14.92 22.36
CA ALA A 10 6.76 -14.81 21.33
C ALA A 10 7.22 -15.43 20.00
N LEU A 11 8.45 -15.19 19.55
CA LEU A 11 8.99 -15.85 18.35
C LEU A 11 9.12 -17.35 18.54
N GLY A 12 9.61 -17.83 19.70
CA GLY A 12 9.71 -19.26 19.99
C GLY A 12 8.36 -19.98 19.94
N ARG A 13 7.28 -19.35 20.44
CA ARG A 13 5.91 -19.89 20.31
C ARG A 13 5.41 -19.94 18.87
N ASN A 14 5.97 -19.13 17.97
CA ASN A 14 5.55 -18.99 16.58
C ASN A 14 6.60 -19.51 15.58
N GLU A 15 7.62 -20.24 16.02
CA GLU A 15 8.75 -20.67 15.18
C GLU A 15 8.30 -21.44 13.94
N ALA A 16 7.35 -22.38 14.10
CA ALA A 16 6.81 -23.15 12.98
C ALA A 16 6.09 -22.25 11.96
N CYS A 17 5.38 -21.22 12.42
CA CYS A 17 4.70 -20.25 11.56
C CYS A 17 5.71 -19.39 10.78
N LEU A 18 6.73 -18.85 11.47
CA LEU A 18 7.81 -18.08 10.85
C LEU A 18 8.59 -18.89 9.81
N LYS A 19 8.90 -20.15 10.12
CA LYS A 19 9.56 -21.06 9.18
C LYS A 19 8.72 -21.31 7.93
N ALA A 20 7.41 -21.52 8.09
CA ALA A 20 6.49 -21.67 6.97
C ALA A 20 6.39 -20.37 6.15
N ALA A 21 6.35 -19.21 6.81
CA ALA A 21 6.36 -17.92 6.16
C ALA A 21 7.65 -17.70 5.35
N HIS A 22 8.84 -17.93 5.92
CA HIS A 22 10.10 -17.81 5.19
C HIS A 22 10.16 -18.72 3.97
N ALA A 23 9.64 -19.94 4.06
CA ALA A 23 9.57 -20.85 2.93
C ALA A 23 8.62 -20.33 1.83
N ALA A 24 7.46 -19.78 2.21
CA ALA A 24 6.49 -19.24 1.27
C ALA A 24 6.94 -17.92 0.62
N LEU A 25 7.53 -17.02 1.42
CA LEU A 25 7.98 -15.69 0.99
C LEU A 25 9.31 -15.75 0.21
N GLY A 26 10.08 -16.83 0.36
CA GLY A 26 11.33 -17.05 -0.39
C GLY A 26 11.13 -17.34 -1.89
N GLY A 27 9.89 -17.57 -2.35
CA GLY A 27 9.57 -17.79 -3.76
C GLY A 27 8.63 -16.71 -4.33
N PRO A 28 8.29 -16.81 -5.63
CA PRO A 28 7.25 -15.99 -6.22
C PRO A 28 5.92 -16.24 -5.49
N ILE A 29 5.31 -15.18 -4.98
CA ILE A 29 4.01 -15.27 -4.32
C ILE A 29 2.95 -14.86 -5.33
N ALA A 30 2.03 -15.79 -5.61
CA ALA A 30 0.80 -15.44 -6.30
C ALA A 30 0.03 -14.47 -5.40
N TYR A 31 -0.34 -13.31 -5.94
CA TYR A 31 -1.14 -12.34 -5.22
C TYR A 31 -2.45 -13.02 -4.82
N PRO A 32 -2.75 -13.16 -3.53
CA PRO A 32 -3.98 -13.81 -3.12
C PRO A 32 -5.17 -12.98 -3.60
N ASN A 33 -6.32 -13.64 -3.80
CA ASN A 33 -7.60 -12.92 -3.82
C ASN A 33 -7.68 -12.02 -2.57
N VAL A 34 -8.39 -10.89 -2.65
CA VAL A 34 -8.46 -9.95 -1.52
C VAL A 34 -8.79 -10.73 -0.24
N PRO A 35 -7.89 -10.73 0.75
CA PRO A 35 -8.01 -11.64 1.87
C PRO A 35 -9.29 -11.37 2.64
N SER A 36 -9.94 -12.43 3.10
CA SER A 36 -11.00 -12.35 4.11
C SER A 36 -10.50 -11.60 5.34
N PHE A 37 -11.41 -11.13 6.18
CA PHE A 37 -11.04 -10.44 7.41
C PHE A 37 -10.07 -11.26 8.29
N LEU A 38 -10.32 -12.57 8.41
CA LEU A 38 -9.44 -13.46 9.19
C LEU A 38 -8.06 -13.60 8.55
N GLU A 39 -7.99 -13.74 7.23
CA GLU A 39 -6.70 -13.79 6.52
C GLU A 39 -5.93 -12.47 6.69
N LYS A 40 -6.60 -11.31 6.62
CA LYS A 40 -5.98 -10.01 6.92
C LYS A 40 -5.39 -9.98 8.33
N VAL A 41 -6.13 -10.47 9.33
CA VAL A 41 -5.62 -10.56 10.71
C VAL A 41 -4.40 -11.49 10.79
N CYS A 42 -4.40 -12.62 10.10
CA CYS A 42 -3.25 -13.52 10.03
C CYS A 42 -2.04 -12.84 9.38
N PHE A 43 -2.23 -12.12 8.28
CA PHE A 43 -1.16 -11.37 7.61
C PHE A 43 -0.59 -10.27 8.50
N LEU A 44 -1.43 -9.49 9.18
CA LEU A 44 -0.98 -8.47 10.12
C LEU A 44 -0.19 -9.06 11.29
N ASN A 45 -0.63 -10.20 11.83
CA ASN A 45 0.11 -10.89 12.89
C ASN A 45 1.47 -11.41 12.40
N LEU A 46 1.51 -11.94 11.17
CA LEU A 46 2.75 -12.43 10.58
C LEU A 46 3.74 -11.27 10.28
N ASP A 47 3.25 -10.14 9.77
CA ASP A 47 4.04 -8.92 9.59
C ASP A 47 4.66 -8.45 10.92
N VAL A 48 3.87 -8.40 12.00
CA VAL A 48 4.37 -8.06 13.34
C VAL A 48 5.44 -9.05 13.82
N LEU A 49 5.28 -10.35 13.55
CA LEU A 49 6.27 -11.36 13.91
C LEU A 49 7.58 -11.17 13.13
N LEU A 50 7.53 -10.97 11.82
CA LEU A 50 8.70 -10.71 10.96
C LEU A 50 9.43 -9.42 11.37
N LYS A 51 8.68 -8.36 11.69
CA LYS A 51 9.25 -7.11 12.20
C LYS A 51 9.94 -7.32 13.55
N THR A 52 9.33 -8.10 14.44
CA THR A 52 9.89 -8.44 15.76
C THR A 52 11.15 -9.30 15.64
N GLU A 53 11.16 -10.25 14.73
CA GLU A 53 12.32 -11.09 14.39
C GLU A 53 13.49 -10.25 13.87
N SER A 54 13.22 -9.34 12.94
CA SER A 54 14.21 -8.39 12.45
C SER A 54 14.85 -7.57 13.58
N ASP A 55 14.04 -7.01 14.48
CA ASP A 55 14.54 -6.24 15.62
C ASP A 55 15.45 -7.06 16.55
N LEU A 56 15.12 -8.33 16.79
CA LEU A 56 15.92 -9.22 17.63
C LEU A 56 17.24 -9.59 16.95
N TYR A 57 17.24 -9.80 15.64
CA TYR A 57 18.48 -10.00 14.89
C TYR A 57 19.37 -8.76 14.89
N VAL A 58 18.81 -7.55 14.86
CA VAL A 58 19.58 -6.30 15.06
C VAL A 58 20.26 -6.29 16.43
N LEU A 59 19.51 -6.62 17.49
CA LEU A 59 20.06 -6.71 18.85
C LEU A 59 21.20 -7.74 18.96
N ASP A 60 21.10 -8.84 18.22
CA ASP A 60 22.11 -9.90 18.16
C ASP A 60 23.22 -9.60 17.13
N SER A 61 23.25 -8.41 16.52
CA SER A 61 24.19 -8.01 15.47
C SER A 61 24.20 -8.93 14.23
N ASN A 62 23.11 -9.68 14.01
CA ASN A 62 22.91 -10.52 12.84
C ASN A 62 22.20 -9.73 11.72
N TRP A 63 22.91 -8.76 11.15
CA TRP A 63 22.37 -7.81 10.19
C TRP A 63 21.78 -8.45 8.92
N LYS A 64 22.30 -9.60 8.51
CA LYS A 64 21.83 -10.33 7.32
C LYS A 64 20.44 -10.93 7.53
N GLU A 65 20.22 -11.61 8.65
CA GLU A 65 18.90 -12.17 8.96
C GLU A 65 17.90 -11.08 9.35
N ALA A 66 18.37 -9.99 9.98
CA ALA A 66 17.56 -8.79 10.21
C ALA A 66 17.00 -8.19 8.90
N TRP A 67 17.89 -8.05 7.91
CA TRP A 67 17.55 -7.59 6.56
C TRP A 67 16.53 -8.52 5.89
N LYS A 68 16.82 -9.82 5.85
CA LYS A 68 15.95 -10.83 5.25
C LYS A 68 14.53 -10.80 5.83
N SER A 69 14.42 -10.77 7.16
CA SER A 69 13.12 -10.73 7.84
C SER A 69 12.35 -9.43 7.51
N LYS A 70 13.04 -8.29 7.37
CA LYS A 70 12.39 -7.02 7.01
C LYS A 70 11.96 -6.96 5.55
N VAL A 71 12.76 -7.52 4.62
CA VAL A 71 12.37 -7.67 3.21
C VAL A 71 11.11 -8.53 3.09
N TYR A 72 11.03 -9.63 3.84
CA TYR A 72 9.82 -10.45 3.89
C TYR A 72 8.60 -9.74 4.47
N ALA A 73 8.77 -8.92 5.51
CA ALA A 73 7.69 -8.10 6.04
C ALA A 73 7.15 -7.12 4.98
N LEU A 74 8.04 -6.46 4.22
CA LEU A 74 7.63 -5.59 3.09
C LEU A 74 6.94 -6.35 1.97
N GLN A 75 7.45 -7.54 1.64
CA GLN A 75 6.83 -8.41 0.64
C GLN A 75 5.40 -8.76 1.06
N LEU A 76 5.18 -9.06 2.34
CA LEU A 76 3.87 -9.35 2.91
C LEU A 76 2.94 -8.14 2.88
N ASP A 77 3.44 -6.96 3.27
CA ASP A 77 2.72 -5.68 3.19
C ASP A 77 2.22 -5.44 1.76
N SER A 78 3.01 -5.82 0.74
CA SER A 78 2.60 -5.64 -0.65
C SER A 78 1.43 -6.52 -1.08
N LEU A 79 1.22 -7.67 -0.43
CA LEU A 79 0.12 -8.61 -0.71
C LEU A 79 -1.21 -8.18 -0.09
N VAL A 80 -1.15 -7.37 0.97
CA VAL A 80 -2.33 -6.89 1.69
C VAL A 80 -2.33 -5.38 1.66
N PRO A 81 -2.73 -4.77 0.53
CA PRO A 81 -2.74 -3.33 0.40
C PRO A 81 -3.78 -2.79 1.37
N SER A 82 -3.28 -2.21 2.46
CA SER A 82 -4.10 -1.49 3.43
C SER A 82 -4.10 -0.03 3.03
N PRO A 83 -5.24 0.52 2.57
CA PRO A 83 -5.34 1.95 2.27
C PRO A 83 -5.33 2.83 3.53
N PHE A 84 -5.13 2.25 4.73
CA PHE A 84 -5.21 2.94 6.01
C PHE A 84 -3.88 3.02 6.77
N ASP A 85 -2.75 2.61 6.16
CA ASP A 85 -1.46 2.47 6.86
C ASP A 85 -0.42 3.56 6.49
N ASP A 86 -0.92 4.74 6.14
CA ASP A 86 -0.20 5.90 5.59
C ASP A 86 1.02 6.33 6.44
N PHE A 87 0.82 6.60 7.74
CA PHE A 87 1.85 7.15 8.63
C PHE A 87 3.04 6.23 8.90
N THR A 88 2.93 4.95 8.55
CA THR A 88 3.97 3.96 8.85
C THR A 88 4.88 3.69 7.66
N ALA A 89 4.43 3.90 6.41
CA ALA A 89 5.23 3.57 5.23
C ALA A 89 6.58 4.32 5.19
N GLN A 90 6.57 5.66 5.30
CA GLN A 90 7.81 6.46 5.25
C GLN A 90 8.77 6.11 6.40
N LYS A 91 8.25 5.91 7.61
CA LYS A 91 9.05 5.47 8.77
C LYS A 91 9.63 4.06 8.57
N ARG A 92 8.88 3.16 7.92
CA ARG A 92 9.35 1.81 7.56
C ARG A 92 10.53 1.91 6.60
N TYR A 93 10.43 2.71 5.55
CA TYR A 93 11.52 2.88 4.57
C TYR A 93 12.76 3.54 5.17
N ALA A 94 12.62 4.50 6.08
CA ALA A 94 13.76 5.08 6.79
C ALA A 94 14.52 4.02 7.63
N ALA A 95 13.81 3.17 8.38
CA ALA A 95 14.43 2.07 9.14
C ALA A 95 15.09 1.02 8.22
N LEU A 96 14.54 0.84 7.03
CA LEU A 96 15.11 -0.04 6.02
C LEU A 96 16.39 0.51 5.39
N CYS A 97 16.47 1.81 5.12
CA CYS A 97 17.70 2.44 4.63
C CYS A 97 18.86 2.19 5.63
N GLU A 98 18.60 2.30 6.94
CA GLU A 98 19.60 1.98 7.95
C GLU A 98 20.06 0.51 7.85
N LEU A 99 19.14 -0.45 7.77
CA LEU A 99 19.47 -1.86 7.62
C LEU A 99 20.24 -2.15 6.33
N ALA A 100 19.81 -1.54 5.22
CA ALA A 100 20.40 -1.69 3.90
C ALA A 100 21.84 -1.15 3.85
N SER A 101 22.13 -0.04 4.55
CA SER A 101 23.48 0.53 4.64
C SER A 101 24.52 -0.43 5.24
N ARG A 102 24.07 -1.47 5.96
CA ARG A 102 24.91 -2.49 6.60
C ARG A 102 25.02 -3.79 5.79
N GLN A 103 24.43 -3.85 4.61
CA GLN A 103 24.45 -5.04 3.76
C GLN A 103 25.55 -4.98 2.70
N ASP A 104 25.98 -6.15 2.23
CA ASP A 104 26.77 -6.28 1.01
C ASP A 104 25.89 -6.17 -0.25
N SER A 105 26.53 -6.00 -1.41
CA SER A 105 25.82 -5.84 -2.68
C SER A 105 24.95 -7.06 -3.04
N SER A 106 25.37 -8.27 -2.68
CA SER A 106 24.62 -9.49 -2.98
C SER A 106 23.31 -9.56 -2.19
N SER A 107 23.34 -9.13 -0.93
CA SER A 107 22.17 -9.09 -0.03
C SER A 107 21.19 -7.99 -0.45
N LEU A 108 21.69 -6.85 -0.93
CA LEU A 108 20.86 -5.79 -1.52
C LEU A 108 20.20 -6.24 -2.82
N ARG A 109 20.94 -6.89 -3.73
CA ARG A 109 20.38 -7.45 -4.98
C ARG A 109 19.32 -8.50 -4.72
N TRP A 110 19.57 -9.41 -3.76
CA TRP A 110 18.57 -10.38 -3.35
C TRP A 110 17.29 -9.68 -2.85
N GLY A 111 17.42 -8.66 -2.00
CA GLY A 111 16.28 -7.90 -1.49
C GLY A 111 15.50 -7.20 -2.61
N PHE A 112 16.22 -6.56 -3.55
CA PHE A 112 15.65 -5.96 -4.75
C PHE A 112 14.84 -6.96 -5.58
N GLU A 113 15.39 -8.13 -5.92
CA GLU A 113 14.68 -9.12 -6.73
C GLU A 113 13.43 -9.67 -6.04
N VAL A 114 13.48 -9.89 -4.72
CA VAL A 114 12.31 -10.33 -3.94
C VAL A 114 11.20 -9.27 -3.98
N LEU A 115 11.54 -8.01 -3.74
CA LEU A 115 10.55 -6.93 -3.74
C LEU A 115 10.03 -6.67 -5.15
N LYS A 116 10.88 -6.61 -6.17
CA LYS A 116 10.48 -6.44 -7.57
C LYS A 116 9.54 -7.55 -8.02
N SER A 117 9.81 -8.81 -7.67
CA SER A 117 8.93 -9.94 -8.01
C SER A 117 7.56 -9.80 -7.36
N ALA A 118 7.48 -9.29 -6.13
CA ALA A 118 6.20 -9.07 -5.46
C ALA A 118 5.49 -7.80 -5.94
N ASP A 119 6.20 -6.83 -6.51
CA ASP A 119 5.58 -5.70 -7.20
C ASP A 119 4.92 -6.15 -8.51
N ALA A 120 5.65 -6.95 -9.30
CA ALA A 120 5.14 -7.51 -10.55
C ALA A 120 3.87 -8.35 -10.38
N SER A 121 3.67 -9.00 -9.22
CA SER A 121 2.45 -9.80 -8.97
C SER A 121 1.25 -8.98 -8.50
N ARG A 122 1.43 -7.73 -8.07
CA ARG A 122 0.34 -6.89 -7.52
C ARG A 122 -0.69 -6.48 -8.58
N GLY A 123 -0.24 -6.28 -9.81
CA GLY A 123 -1.02 -5.64 -10.87
C GLY A 123 -1.19 -4.13 -10.62
N ASP A 124 -1.95 -3.48 -11.50
CA ASP A 124 -2.34 -2.08 -11.36
C ASP A 124 -3.54 -1.89 -10.40
N PHE A 125 -4.02 -0.65 -10.28
CA PHE A 125 -5.18 -0.35 -9.44
C PHE A 125 -6.49 -0.93 -10.01
N GLY A 126 -6.63 -1.06 -11.33
CA GLY A 126 -7.75 -1.76 -11.96
C GLY A 126 -7.84 -3.23 -11.54
N ALA A 127 -6.70 -3.92 -11.46
CA ALA A 127 -6.62 -5.28 -10.93
C ALA A 127 -6.97 -5.36 -9.43
N TYR A 128 -6.65 -4.33 -8.65
CA TYR A 128 -7.12 -4.22 -7.26
C TYR A 128 -8.65 -4.12 -7.20
N ASP A 129 -9.26 -3.31 -8.05
CA ASP A 129 -10.71 -3.15 -8.11
C ASP A 129 -11.43 -4.40 -8.60
N GLN A 130 -10.86 -5.12 -9.57
CA GLN A 130 -11.38 -6.41 -10.00
C GLN A 130 -11.44 -7.42 -8.84
N ARG A 131 -10.38 -7.52 -8.02
CA ARG A 131 -10.39 -8.41 -6.83
C ARG A 131 -11.35 -7.91 -5.75
N SER A 132 -11.49 -6.59 -5.61
CA SER A 132 -12.44 -5.99 -4.67
C SER A 132 -13.89 -6.28 -5.08
N ARG A 133 -14.19 -6.27 -6.38
CA ARG A 133 -15.48 -6.73 -6.95
C ARG A 133 -15.76 -8.18 -6.59
N GLU A 134 -14.83 -9.09 -6.89
CA GLU A 134 -15.00 -10.53 -6.59
C GLU A 134 -15.27 -10.77 -5.09
N THR A 135 -14.57 -10.02 -4.24
CA THR A 135 -14.76 -10.09 -2.78
C THR A 135 -16.08 -9.49 -2.33
N ALA A 136 -16.51 -8.38 -2.95
CA ALA A 136 -17.81 -7.79 -2.67
C ALA A 136 -18.94 -8.76 -3.04
N ILE A 137 -18.84 -9.45 -4.17
CA ILE A 137 -19.81 -10.47 -4.60
C ILE A 137 -19.78 -11.67 -3.66
N LYS A 138 -18.60 -12.21 -3.33
CA LYS A 138 -18.48 -13.31 -2.38
C LYS A 138 -19.09 -12.97 -1.01
N ASN A 139 -18.78 -11.78 -0.49
CA ASN A 139 -19.36 -11.30 0.76
C ASN A 139 -20.87 -11.13 0.63
N LEU A 140 -21.37 -10.62 -0.50
CA LEU A 140 -22.82 -10.51 -0.76
C LEU A 140 -23.50 -11.87 -0.63
N ASP A 141 -22.96 -12.90 -1.27
CA ASP A 141 -23.49 -14.27 -1.21
C ASP A 141 -23.52 -14.77 0.24
N GLU A 142 -22.43 -14.59 1.00
CA GLU A 142 -22.36 -14.95 2.43
C GLU A 142 -23.37 -14.17 3.28
N LEU A 143 -23.58 -12.88 3.01
CA LEU A 143 -24.52 -12.02 3.73
C LEU A 143 -25.97 -12.45 3.50
N PHE A 144 -26.34 -12.81 2.27
CA PHE A 144 -27.68 -13.32 1.97
C PHE A 144 -27.89 -14.74 2.55
N LEU A 145 -26.87 -15.60 2.51
CA LEU A 145 -26.93 -16.93 3.11
C LEU A 145 -27.10 -16.89 4.63
N ASN A 146 -26.48 -15.91 5.30
CA ASN A 146 -26.54 -15.73 6.76
C ASN A 146 -27.68 -14.81 7.24
N GLY A 147 -28.50 -14.28 6.33
CA GLY A 147 -29.68 -13.47 6.63
C GLY A 147 -29.49 -11.94 6.62
N ARG A 148 -30.61 -11.20 6.53
CA ARG A 148 -30.68 -9.75 6.22
C ARG A 148 -30.03 -8.76 7.22
N VAL A 149 -29.59 -9.20 8.40
CA VAL A 149 -29.12 -8.33 9.48
C VAL A 149 -27.85 -7.56 9.09
N SER A 150 -26.95 -8.17 8.33
CA SER A 150 -25.65 -7.57 8.04
C SER A 150 -25.69 -6.51 6.91
N LEU A 151 -26.63 -6.62 5.97
CA LEU A 151 -26.92 -5.56 5.00
C LEU A 151 -27.44 -4.27 5.67
N THR A 152 -28.21 -4.44 6.76
CA THR A 152 -28.71 -3.31 7.56
C THR A 152 -27.54 -2.60 8.28
N ILE A 153 -26.54 -3.33 8.76
CA ILE A 153 -25.35 -2.76 9.40
C ILE A 153 -24.51 -1.96 8.39
N MET A 154 -24.35 -2.45 7.15
CA MET A 154 -23.71 -1.67 6.09
C MET A 154 -24.48 -0.37 5.80
N GLY A 155 -25.81 -0.45 5.61
CA GLY A 155 -26.64 0.75 5.40
C GLY A 155 -26.52 1.76 6.54
N MET A 156 -26.46 1.29 7.80
CA MET A 156 -26.25 2.14 8.97
C MET A 156 -24.85 2.79 9.02
N TYR A 157 -23.81 2.08 8.59
CA TYR A 157 -22.45 2.61 8.54
C TYR A 157 -22.34 3.75 7.53
N TYR A 158 -22.90 3.58 6.34
CA TYR A 158 -22.86 4.62 5.29
C TYR A 158 -23.83 5.78 5.57
N ALA A 159 -25.05 5.52 6.03
CA ALA A 159 -26.01 6.59 6.37
C ALA A 159 -25.51 7.50 7.51
N ARG A 160 -24.66 7.00 8.42
CA ARG A 160 -23.99 7.83 9.43
C ARG A 160 -23.01 8.83 8.83
N GLN A 161 -22.40 8.53 7.68
CA GLN A 161 -21.46 9.45 7.04
C GLN A 161 -22.18 10.62 6.34
N GLU A 162 -23.37 10.40 5.81
CA GLU A 162 -24.02 11.40 4.96
C GLU A 162 -24.90 12.42 5.68
N GLN A 163 -25.25 12.24 6.97
CA GLN A 163 -26.11 13.17 7.75
C GLN A 163 -27.44 13.62 7.08
N ARG A 164 -27.82 13.09 5.92
CA ARG A 164 -28.84 13.70 5.04
C ARG A 164 -30.05 12.80 4.74
N GLU A 165 -29.94 11.48 4.89
CA GLU A 165 -31.06 10.55 4.75
C GLU A 165 -31.39 9.88 6.09
N SER A 166 -32.68 9.60 6.31
CA SER A 166 -33.05 8.80 7.47
C SER A 166 -32.51 7.39 7.23
N VAL A 167 -31.61 6.95 8.12
CA VAL A 167 -31.01 5.59 8.14
C VAL A 167 -32.08 4.49 7.94
N LYS A 168 -33.32 4.76 8.34
CA LYS A 168 -34.46 3.85 8.22
C LYS A 168 -34.94 3.68 6.77
N ASP A 169 -34.95 4.74 5.97
CA ASP A 169 -35.44 4.68 4.59
C ASP A 169 -34.45 3.89 3.72
N LEU A 170 -33.17 4.19 3.86
CA LEU A 170 -32.08 3.47 3.18
C LEU A 170 -32.07 1.98 3.56
N ALA A 171 -32.25 1.65 4.85
CA ALA A 171 -32.37 0.27 5.29
C ALA A 171 -33.60 -0.43 4.67
N GLY A 172 -34.73 0.28 4.53
CA GLY A 172 -35.94 -0.23 3.90
C GLY A 172 -35.76 -0.53 2.41
N GLU A 173 -34.99 0.27 1.68
CA GLU A 173 -34.65 0.02 0.28
C GLU A 173 -33.69 -1.15 0.12
N ILE A 174 -32.63 -1.20 0.94
CA ILE A 174 -31.68 -2.32 0.94
C ILE A 174 -32.37 -3.65 1.24
N GLN A 175 -33.34 -3.67 2.16
CA GLN A 175 -34.11 -4.87 2.49
C GLN A 175 -34.99 -5.38 1.34
N LYS A 176 -35.29 -4.55 0.34
CA LYS A 176 -36.06 -4.95 -0.86
C LYS A 176 -35.18 -5.56 -1.94
N LEU A 177 -33.86 -5.43 -1.85
CA LEU A 177 -32.94 -5.99 -2.85
C LEU A 177 -32.95 -7.51 -2.81
N THR A 178 -33.02 -8.10 -4.00
CA THR A 178 -32.71 -9.51 -4.23
C THR A 178 -31.19 -9.67 -4.36
N PRO A 179 -30.63 -10.88 -4.14
CA PRO A 179 -29.23 -11.15 -4.42
C PRO A 179 -28.82 -10.78 -5.84
N GLU A 180 -29.67 -11.08 -6.82
CA GLU A 180 -29.42 -10.84 -8.24
C GLU A 180 -29.34 -9.33 -8.54
N THR A 181 -30.28 -8.54 -8.01
CA THR A 181 -30.29 -7.09 -8.19
C THR A 181 -29.11 -6.43 -7.47
N ALA A 182 -28.77 -6.88 -6.24
CA ALA A 182 -27.63 -6.35 -5.52
C ALA A 182 -26.31 -6.69 -6.23
N ARG A 183 -26.17 -7.90 -6.77
CA ARG A 183 -25.01 -8.29 -7.56
C ARG A 183 -24.86 -7.47 -8.83
N ALA A 184 -25.95 -7.27 -9.58
CA ALA A 184 -25.94 -6.44 -10.79
C ALA A 184 -25.49 -4.99 -10.48
N GLN A 185 -25.93 -4.43 -9.36
CA GLN A 185 -25.49 -3.09 -8.91
C GLN A 185 -24.01 -3.06 -8.50
N ILE A 186 -23.50 -4.10 -7.82
CA ILE A 186 -22.06 -4.25 -7.54
C ILE A 186 -21.27 -4.30 -8.85
N ASP A 187 -21.68 -5.15 -9.78
CA ASP A 187 -21.03 -5.33 -11.07
C ASP A 187 -20.96 -4.01 -11.84
N GLN A 188 -22.07 -3.28 -11.93
CA GLN A 188 -22.14 -1.98 -12.61
C GLN A 188 -21.17 -0.95 -12.02
N VAL A 189 -21.11 -0.82 -10.68
CA VAL A 189 -20.20 0.15 -10.03
C VAL A 189 -18.75 -0.19 -10.32
N TYR A 190 -18.35 -1.46 -10.16
CA TYR A 190 -16.97 -1.87 -10.39
C TYR A 190 -16.57 -1.84 -11.87
N ASP A 191 -17.48 -2.16 -12.79
CA ASP A 191 -17.19 -2.04 -14.24
C ASP A 191 -16.87 -0.60 -14.63
N GLU A 192 -17.58 0.40 -14.07
CA GLU A 192 -17.26 1.81 -14.30
C GLU A 192 -15.99 2.26 -13.59
N ALA A 193 -15.74 1.77 -12.37
CA ALA A 193 -14.52 2.09 -11.63
C ALA A 193 -13.26 1.56 -12.33
N ILE A 194 -13.27 0.29 -12.76
CA ILE A 194 -12.17 -0.33 -13.49
C ILE A 194 -11.82 0.46 -14.76
N LYS A 195 -12.81 0.95 -15.53
CA LYS A 195 -12.56 1.81 -16.71
C LYS A 195 -11.85 3.13 -16.36
N VAL A 196 -12.17 3.72 -15.20
CA VAL A 196 -11.47 4.90 -14.70
C VAL A 196 -10.07 4.51 -14.23
N ASP A 197 -9.93 3.32 -13.64
CA ASP A 197 -8.72 2.86 -12.99
C ASP A 197 -7.64 2.26 -13.87
N GLU A 198 -8.00 1.86 -15.08
CA GLU A 198 -7.07 1.55 -16.17
C GLU A 198 -6.35 2.81 -16.71
N LYS A 199 -6.85 4.02 -16.41
CA LYS A 199 -6.19 5.27 -16.83
C LYS A 199 -5.03 5.61 -15.90
N PRO A 200 -4.03 6.39 -16.35
CA PRO A 200 -3.01 6.98 -15.48
C PRO A 200 -3.61 7.82 -14.34
N PHE A 201 -2.94 7.87 -13.17
CA PHE A 201 -3.46 8.50 -11.96
C PHE A 201 -3.99 9.94 -12.18
N LEU A 202 -3.23 10.78 -12.86
CA LEU A 202 -3.58 12.18 -13.09
C LEU A 202 -4.82 12.35 -14.00
N GLU A 203 -5.07 11.39 -14.88
CA GLU A 203 -6.27 11.37 -15.74
C GLU A 203 -7.48 10.84 -14.96
N ALA A 204 -7.29 9.80 -14.16
CA ALA A 204 -8.34 9.26 -13.32
C ALA A 204 -8.78 10.23 -12.22
N LYS A 205 -7.85 10.95 -11.59
CA LYS A 205 -8.14 12.03 -10.62
C LYS A 205 -9.07 13.11 -11.19
N LYS A 206 -9.08 13.30 -12.52
CA LYS A 206 -9.96 14.25 -13.23
C LYS A 206 -11.28 13.65 -13.68
N SER A 207 -11.44 12.33 -13.60
CA SER A 207 -12.65 11.65 -14.03
C SER A 207 -13.80 11.95 -13.07
N ALA A 208 -14.96 12.31 -13.60
CA ALA A 208 -16.15 12.51 -12.78
C ALA A 208 -16.66 11.15 -12.27
N MET A 209 -17.12 11.13 -11.01
CA MET A 209 -17.82 9.95 -10.48
C MET A 209 -19.14 9.79 -11.25
N PRO A 210 -19.44 8.60 -11.79
CA PRO A 210 -20.74 8.32 -12.39
C PRO A 210 -21.87 8.51 -11.35
N GLU A 211 -23.02 9.02 -11.80
CA GLU A 211 -24.22 9.07 -10.98
C GLU A 211 -24.94 7.73 -11.01
N PHE A 212 -25.35 7.23 -9.84
CA PHE A 212 -26.10 5.99 -9.69
C PHE A 212 -27.41 6.27 -8.96
N GLU A 213 -28.53 5.83 -9.54
CA GLU A 213 -29.86 6.01 -8.94
C GLU A 213 -30.14 4.95 -7.87
N GLU A 214 -29.59 3.75 -8.03
CA GLU A 214 -29.88 2.62 -7.17
C GLU A 214 -29.13 2.69 -5.85
N VAL A 215 -29.84 2.38 -4.75
CA VAL A 215 -29.32 2.54 -3.39
C VAL A 215 -27.99 1.82 -3.14
N MET A 216 -27.81 0.56 -3.57
CA MET A 216 -26.56 -0.15 -3.33
C MET A 216 -25.44 0.40 -4.20
N ALA A 217 -25.73 0.68 -5.47
CA ALA A 217 -24.77 1.26 -6.39
C ALA A 217 -24.26 2.61 -5.88
N ARG A 218 -25.16 3.51 -5.46
CA ARG A 218 -24.83 4.83 -4.90
C ARG A 218 -23.95 4.73 -3.65
N LEU A 219 -24.27 3.84 -2.72
CA LEU A 219 -23.47 3.64 -1.49
C LEU A 219 -22.09 3.06 -1.78
N LEU A 220 -21.99 2.12 -2.73
CA LEU A 220 -20.71 1.54 -3.13
C LEU A 220 -19.86 2.55 -3.89
N ALA A 221 -20.45 3.35 -4.78
CA ALA A 221 -19.75 4.31 -5.61
C ALA A 221 -18.94 5.29 -4.78
N GLN A 222 -19.47 5.76 -3.65
CA GLN A 222 -18.74 6.67 -2.74
C GLN A 222 -17.42 6.10 -2.23
N LYS A 223 -17.37 4.77 -2.03
CA LYS A 223 -16.18 4.09 -1.55
C LYS A 223 -15.27 3.69 -2.71
N VAL A 224 -15.83 3.11 -3.77
CA VAL A 224 -15.05 2.59 -4.90
C VAL A 224 -14.39 3.74 -5.66
N PHE A 225 -15.11 4.85 -5.90
CA PHE A 225 -14.55 6.06 -6.54
C PHE A 225 -13.86 7.01 -5.56
N ASP A 226 -13.54 6.57 -4.33
CA ASP A 226 -12.77 7.39 -3.39
C ASP A 226 -11.32 7.53 -3.88
N ILE A 227 -11.03 8.65 -4.53
CA ILE A 227 -9.70 8.97 -5.08
C ILE A 227 -8.58 8.88 -4.04
N ARG A 228 -8.89 8.96 -2.73
CA ARG A 228 -7.90 8.75 -1.66
C ARG A 228 -7.39 7.32 -1.67
N LEU A 229 -8.26 6.32 -1.85
CA LEU A 229 -7.83 4.91 -1.90
C LEU A 229 -6.84 4.67 -3.03
N ARG A 230 -7.11 5.26 -4.19
CA ARG A 230 -6.21 5.20 -5.33
C ARG A 230 -4.89 5.92 -5.06
N PHE A 231 -4.94 7.15 -4.55
CA PHE A 231 -3.73 7.90 -4.19
C PHE A 231 -2.85 7.12 -3.20
N GLU A 232 -3.44 6.52 -2.17
CA GLU A 232 -2.74 5.68 -1.21
C GLU A 232 -2.05 4.49 -1.91
N PHE A 233 -2.74 3.84 -2.86
CA PHE A 233 -2.18 2.76 -3.65
C PHE A 233 -0.94 3.20 -4.44
N GLU A 234 -1.07 4.28 -5.22
CA GLU A 234 0.00 4.80 -6.10
C GLU A 234 1.17 5.34 -5.27
N ARG A 235 0.90 6.02 -4.15
CA ARG A 235 1.94 6.51 -3.25
C ARG A 235 2.71 5.37 -2.60
N ASN A 236 2.03 4.31 -2.17
CA ASN A 236 2.69 3.12 -1.61
C ASN A 236 3.56 2.42 -2.66
N LEU A 237 3.05 2.32 -3.90
CA LEU A 237 3.82 1.79 -5.03
C LEU A 237 5.05 2.65 -5.34
N THR A 238 4.89 3.98 -5.32
CA THR A 238 5.97 4.95 -5.55
C THR A 238 7.07 4.82 -4.51
N ASN A 239 6.72 4.86 -3.22
CA ASN A 239 7.70 4.73 -2.13
C ASN A 239 8.47 3.42 -2.20
N ARG A 240 7.79 2.33 -2.57
CA ARG A 240 8.43 1.03 -2.78
C ARG A 240 9.44 1.07 -3.92
N ARG A 241 9.05 1.54 -5.10
CA ARG A 241 9.95 1.60 -6.27
C ARG A 241 11.14 2.51 -6.04
N LEU A 242 10.93 3.66 -5.37
CA LEU A 242 12.01 4.52 -4.92
C LEU A 242 13.00 3.77 -4.01
N PHE A 243 12.50 2.99 -3.05
CA PHE A 243 13.33 2.18 -2.17
C PHE A 243 14.08 1.07 -2.92
N GLU A 244 13.40 0.36 -3.83
CA GLU A 244 13.98 -0.69 -4.67
C GLU A 244 15.13 -0.17 -5.52
N ASP A 245 14.92 0.94 -6.21
CA ASP A 245 15.93 1.57 -7.06
C ASP A 245 17.10 2.12 -6.24
N ALA A 246 16.82 2.67 -5.06
CA ALA A 246 17.84 3.13 -4.15
C ALA A 246 18.71 1.98 -3.60
N MET A 247 18.13 0.81 -3.30
CA MET A 247 18.90 -0.41 -2.98
C MET A 247 19.79 -0.84 -4.15
N LEU A 248 19.26 -0.82 -5.37
CA LEU A 248 20.01 -1.22 -6.55
C LEU A 248 21.19 -0.27 -6.81
N LEU A 249 20.96 1.05 -6.71
CA LEU A 249 22.01 2.06 -6.78
C LEU A 249 23.10 1.85 -5.71
N GLN A 250 22.70 1.52 -4.48
CA GLN A 250 23.64 1.23 -3.41
C GLN A 250 24.45 -0.06 -3.69
N ALA A 251 23.81 -1.11 -4.21
CA ALA A 251 24.52 -2.32 -4.62
C ALA A 251 25.56 -2.02 -5.72
N ILE A 252 25.19 -1.24 -6.74
CA ILE A 252 26.10 -0.81 -7.82
C ILE A 252 27.28 -0.02 -7.24
N LYS A 253 27.04 0.90 -6.31
CA LYS A 253 28.12 1.66 -5.65
C LYS A 253 29.06 0.77 -4.86
N LEU A 254 28.54 -0.23 -4.14
CA LEU A 254 29.38 -1.19 -3.40
C LEU A 254 30.24 -2.05 -4.35
N GLU A 255 29.73 -2.35 -5.55
CA GLU A 255 30.44 -3.15 -6.56
C GLU A 255 31.50 -2.35 -7.34
N THR A 256 31.21 -1.10 -7.67
CA THR A 256 32.01 -0.28 -8.59
C THR A 256 32.76 0.86 -7.90
N GLY A 257 32.41 1.18 -6.66
CA GLY A 257 32.93 2.30 -5.89
C GLY A 257 32.23 3.64 -6.17
N HIS A 258 31.32 3.74 -7.15
CA HIS A 258 30.60 4.97 -7.48
C HIS A 258 29.16 4.69 -7.94
N TYR A 259 28.27 5.69 -7.83
CA TYR A 259 26.96 5.59 -8.50
C TYR A 259 27.14 5.82 -10.02
N PRO A 260 26.29 5.21 -10.87
CA PRO A 260 26.43 5.31 -12.33
C PRO A 260 26.04 6.70 -12.84
N ASP A 261 26.59 7.13 -13.98
CA ASP A 261 26.24 8.43 -14.57
C ASP A 261 24.78 8.47 -15.07
N THR A 262 24.28 7.31 -15.51
CA THR A 262 22.89 7.10 -15.95
C THR A 262 22.29 5.90 -15.23
N PHE A 263 21.00 5.95 -14.92
CA PHE A 263 20.28 4.86 -14.28
C PHE A 263 18.89 4.74 -14.88
N GLU A 264 18.51 3.53 -15.27
CA GLU A 264 17.18 3.23 -15.79
C GLU A 264 16.27 2.91 -14.60
N ALA A 265 15.59 3.95 -14.11
CA ALA A 265 14.71 3.84 -12.96
C ALA A 265 13.37 3.19 -13.34
N GLN A 266 12.66 2.67 -12.34
CA GLN A 266 11.35 2.05 -12.52
C GLN A 266 10.27 3.07 -12.94
N PRO A 267 9.16 2.63 -13.56
CA PRO A 267 8.03 3.50 -13.89
C PRO A 267 7.49 4.24 -12.67
N ASP A 268 7.28 5.55 -12.80
CA ASP A 268 6.68 6.38 -11.75
C ASP A 268 5.15 6.26 -11.81
N PRO A 269 4.48 5.79 -10.73
CA PRO A 269 3.01 5.72 -10.67
C PRO A 269 2.30 7.06 -10.90
N PHE A 270 2.95 8.18 -10.57
CA PHE A 270 2.43 9.52 -10.83
C PHE A 270 2.94 10.12 -12.15
N GLY A 271 3.97 9.51 -12.75
CA GLY A 271 4.68 10.01 -13.92
C GLY A 271 3.96 9.84 -15.26
N ASN A 272 2.71 9.39 -15.29
CA ASN A 272 1.97 9.19 -16.56
C ASN A 272 2.75 8.41 -17.64
N GLY A 273 3.41 7.33 -17.24
CA GLY A 273 4.25 6.49 -18.12
C GLY A 273 5.73 6.88 -18.17
N PHE A 274 6.14 7.99 -17.55
CA PHE A 274 7.54 8.31 -17.33
C PHE A 274 8.12 7.53 -16.14
N PRO A 275 9.43 7.21 -16.15
CA PRO A 275 10.10 6.60 -15.02
C PRO A 275 10.31 7.59 -13.87
N LEU A 276 10.68 7.07 -12.70
CA LEU A 276 11.22 7.85 -11.60
C LEU A 276 12.44 8.65 -12.10
N THR A 277 12.63 9.85 -11.57
CA THR A 277 13.73 10.72 -12.00
C THR A 277 14.99 10.42 -11.21
N TYR A 278 16.07 10.08 -11.91
CA TYR A 278 17.42 9.92 -11.37
C TYR A 278 18.33 11.05 -11.83
N GLN A 279 19.07 11.64 -10.91
CA GLN A 279 20.12 12.61 -11.20
C GLN A 279 21.38 12.31 -10.41
N ARG A 280 22.52 12.13 -11.09
CA ARG A 280 23.82 12.00 -10.45
C ARG A 280 24.22 13.36 -9.85
N THR A 281 24.66 13.36 -8.60
CA THR A 281 25.21 14.55 -7.93
C THR A 281 26.69 14.33 -7.59
N ALA A 282 27.39 15.42 -7.23
CA ALA A 282 28.80 15.34 -6.86
C ALA A 282 29.06 14.37 -5.68
N ASN A 283 28.12 14.25 -4.75
CA ASN A 283 28.26 13.45 -3.52
C ASN A 283 27.38 12.19 -3.51
N GLY A 284 26.56 11.96 -4.53
CA GLY A 284 25.57 10.89 -4.52
C GLY A 284 24.62 10.93 -5.69
N TYR A 285 23.34 10.78 -5.41
CA TYR A 285 22.29 10.89 -6.41
C TYR A 285 21.05 11.55 -5.78
N LEU A 286 20.17 12.03 -6.64
CA LEU A 286 18.82 12.43 -6.33
C LEU A 286 17.89 11.45 -7.07
N LEU A 287 16.95 10.87 -6.36
CA LEU A 287 15.95 9.92 -6.89
C LEU A 287 14.57 10.30 -6.34
N TYR A 288 13.62 10.56 -7.24
CA TYR A 288 12.29 11.04 -6.86
C TYR A 288 11.20 10.67 -7.87
N SER A 289 9.95 10.76 -7.41
CA SER A 289 8.74 10.76 -8.23
C SER A 289 8.18 12.16 -8.32
N ILE A 290 7.56 12.50 -9.45
CA ILE A 290 6.96 13.84 -9.69
C ILE A 290 5.70 14.12 -8.86
N GLY A 291 5.26 13.15 -8.05
CA GLY A 291 4.19 13.35 -7.09
C GLY A 291 2.78 13.53 -7.69
N PRO A 292 1.76 13.67 -6.83
CA PRO A 292 0.34 13.55 -7.19
C PRO A 292 -0.24 14.75 -7.96
N ASP A 293 0.49 15.85 -8.10
CA ASP A 293 0.11 16.97 -8.95
C ASP A 293 0.66 16.85 -10.40
N GLY A 294 1.64 15.96 -10.60
CA GLY A 294 2.23 15.68 -11.91
C GLY A 294 3.18 16.76 -12.41
N VAL A 295 3.73 17.58 -11.51
CA VAL A 295 4.69 18.64 -11.85
C VAL A 295 6.06 18.21 -11.34
N ASP A 296 7.05 18.18 -12.23
CA ASP A 296 8.45 17.94 -11.84
C ASP A 296 9.01 19.21 -11.20
N ASP A 297 9.18 19.17 -9.88
CA ASP A 297 9.74 20.28 -9.10
C ASP A 297 11.26 20.10 -8.86
N GLY A 298 11.94 19.27 -9.66
CA GLY A 298 13.40 19.12 -9.62
C GLY A 298 13.94 18.41 -8.38
N GLY A 299 13.12 17.59 -7.73
CA GLY A 299 13.36 16.92 -6.45
C GLY A 299 13.05 17.79 -5.23
N GLU A 300 12.27 18.86 -5.38
CA GLU A 300 11.81 19.64 -4.23
C GLU A 300 10.76 18.86 -3.44
N LYS A 301 11.05 18.60 -2.17
CA LYS A 301 10.15 17.86 -1.28
C LYS A 301 8.79 18.56 -1.15
N PRO A 302 7.72 17.80 -0.88
CA PRO A 302 6.40 18.38 -0.75
C PRO A 302 6.32 19.22 0.51
N GLN A 303 5.73 20.41 0.38
CA GLN A 303 5.46 21.30 1.51
C GLN A 303 3.99 21.24 1.89
N THR A 304 3.64 20.29 2.75
CA THR A 304 2.27 20.17 3.24
C THR A 304 2.11 20.96 4.54
N LEU A 305 1.13 21.86 4.58
CA LEU A 305 0.70 22.47 5.84
C LEU A 305 -0.17 21.48 6.62
N ALA A 306 0.43 20.74 7.54
CA ALA A 306 -0.29 19.88 8.47
C ALA A 306 -0.75 20.68 9.69
N THR A 307 -1.90 20.35 10.27
CA THR A 307 -2.32 20.92 11.56
C THR A 307 -1.78 20.05 12.68
N SER A 308 -0.97 20.61 13.57
CA SER A 308 -0.48 19.92 14.76
C SER A 308 -1.67 19.45 15.60
N PRO A 309 -1.79 18.15 15.90
CA PRO A 309 -2.89 17.64 16.71
C PRO A 309 -2.83 18.14 18.16
N GLU A 310 -1.64 18.49 18.67
CA GLU A 310 -1.47 18.97 20.04
C GLU A 310 -1.81 20.46 20.19
N THR A 311 -1.45 21.27 19.19
CA THR A 311 -1.50 22.74 19.32
C THR A 311 -2.48 23.42 18.37
N GLY A 312 -2.98 22.69 17.36
CA GLY A 312 -3.77 23.28 16.27
C GLY A 312 -2.96 24.19 15.33
N ALA A 313 -1.65 24.33 15.53
CA ALA A 313 -0.81 25.17 14.69
C ALA A 313 -0.55 24.51 13.33
N LYS A 314 -0.51 25.30 12.26
CA LYS A 314 -0.05 24.81 10.95
C LYS A 314 1.47 24.62 11.00
N VAL A 315 1.93 23.40 10.78
CA VAL A 315 3.34 23.02 10.67
C VAL A 315 3.62 22.54 9.26
N ILE A 316 4.80 22.89 8.73
CA ILE A 316 5.29 22.30 7.48
C ILE A 316 5.61 20.83 7.78
N SER A 317 5.04 19.94 6.97
CA SER A 317 5.22 18.51 7.06
C SER A 317 5.66 17.97 5.72
N ASP A 318 6.63 17.06 5.73
CA ASP A 318 7.06 16.27 4.58
C ASP A 318 6.03 15.16 4.21
N ALA A 319 4.84 15.16 4.84
CA ALA A 319 3.80 14.20 4.55
C ALA A 319 3.17 14.49 3.18
N VAL A 320 3.18 13.49 2.31
CA VAL A 320 2.54 13.55 0.99
C VAL A 320 1.06 13.16 1.14
N ASN A 321 0.18 14.06 0.74
CA ASN A 321 -1.27 13.84 0.60
C ASN A 321 -1.71 14.06 -0.86
N LEU A 322 -2.99 13.76 -1.14
CA LEU A 322 -3.58 13.83 -2.48
C LEU A 322 -3.41 15.18 -3.18
N ASP A 323 -3.34 16.27 -2.42
CA ASP A 323 -3.27 17.66 -2.90
C ASP A 323 -1.88 18.28 -2.70
N SER A 324 -0.89 17.47 -2.34
CA SER A 324 0.48 17.93 -2.15
C SER A 324 1.06 18.38 -3.49
N LYS A 325 1.88 19.43 -3.41
CA LYS A 325 2.76 19.89 -4.48
C LYS A 325 4.17 19.50 -4.13
N GLY A 326 5.00 19.22 -5.13
CA GLY A 326 6.36 18.74 -4.93
C GLY A 326 6.51 17.24 -5.11
N ASP A 327 7.77 16.85 -5.15
CA ASP A 327 8.22 15.53 -5.52
C ASP A 327 8.31 14.59 -4.31
N ILE A 328 8.03 13.31 -4.52
CA ILE A 328 8.26 12.28 -3.50
C ILE A 328 9.71 11.83 -3.60
N VAL A 329 10.54 12.31 -2.68
CA VAL A 329 12.01 12.08 -2.70
C VAL A 329 12.41 10.94 -1.78
N VAL A 330 13.28 10.04 -2.25
CA VAL A 330 13.89 9.04 -1.36
C VAL A 330 14.86 9.74 -0.39
N THR A 331 14.72 9.48 0.91
CA THR A 331 15.68 9.98 1.90
C THR A 331 16.99 9.19 1.78
N ASN A 332 18.11 9.90 1.63
CA ASN A 332 19.45 9.39 1.32
C ASN A 332 19.84 8.09 2.07
N PHE A 333 20.47 7.17 1.31
CA PHE A 333 21.24 6.01 1.78
C PHE A 333 22.65 6.39 2.27
#